data_AF-A0A927ZL07-F1
#
_entry.id   AF-A0A927ZL07-F1
#
_cell.length_a   1.000
_cell.length_b   1.000
_cell.length_c   1.000
_cell.angle_alpha   90.00
_cell.angle_beta   90.00
_cell.angle_gamma   90.00
#
_symmetry.space_group_name_H-M   'P 1'
#
loop_
_entity.id
_entity.type
_entity.pdbx_description
1 polymer ?
#
loop_
_entity_poly.entity_id
_entity_poly.type
_entity_poly.pdbx_seq_one_letter_code
_entity_poly.pdbx_strand_id
1 'polypeptide(L)'
;MEKQKKEKGKFLWGSATAAYQCEGAWNEDGKGLSNWDVFCHSPENDKFDPPVTGDIASDHYHRYEEDIRLMAEGNQNAYRFSIAWTRILPDGRGRVNEEGIAYYQRVIDTCRKYGVEPLVTLYHYDFPECFVEKGGWECREMVDAFEEYAKVVFEAFGDQIKYWMTVNEPSYETMACYNIAKYPPKMRDDERRWRAMYHIMLASARAVKVFRSLGLKGDIGLVSDSYDIGILVDNEEYREAARLADIYYNRCVNDVCIKGFYPQDFIDKLLSEGYDLSYMLEEDKPVFAEGTVDFLGVNAYNRILAKPSASAVAAKTTDGEVPAELTAGDGRAAGQSPSPWFDEDDDPDTIKTPWGMELYPKSIHNLLHDLTKQYPDTYFIITENGLGAYDYPDENGYVDDQYRIEHLNGYVDWMIKAIEDGCDCRGYLVWSTMDLYSWINGYDKRYGLVRIDYDDNNRRIPKASYYWYKDKIEKSTI
;
A
#
# COMPACT_ATOMS: atom_id res chain seq x y z
N MET A 1 -21.62 20.86 -4.60
CA MET A 1 -22.06 20.66 -3.20
C MET A 1 -20.80 20.71 -2.36
N GLU A 2 -20.66 21.68 -1.45
CA GLU A 2 -19.58 21.64 -0.45
C GLU A 2 -19.74 20.34 0.36
N LYS A 3 -18.72 19.47 0.36
CA LYS A 3 -18.67 18.33 1.29
C LYS A 3 -18.62 18.94 2.69
N GLN A 4 -19.67 18.76 3.51
CA GLN A 4 -19.62 19.18 4.91
C GLN A 4 -18.45 18.47 5.60
N LYS A 5 -17.59 19.22 6.30
CA LYS A 5 -16.47 18.64 7.05
C LYS A 5 -17.03 17.67 8.09
N LYS A 6 -16.76 16.37 7.92
CA LYS A 6 -17.15 15.31 8.86
C LYS A 6 -16.52 15.56 10.23
N GLU A 7 -17.28 15.31 11.30
CA GLU A 7 -16.80 15.42 12.68
C GLU A 7 -15.51 14.59 12.87
N LYS A 8 -14.54 15.16 13.58
CA LYS A 8 -13.28 14.47 13.90
C LYS A 8 -13.53 13.50 15.06
N GLY A 9 -13.37 12.21 14.79
CA GLY A 9 -13.37 11.17 15.83
C GLY A 9 -12.05 11.14 16.61
N LYS A 10 -11.93 10.19 17.54
CA LYS A 10 -10.64 9.90 18.22
C LYS A 10 -9.58 9.55 17.16
N PHE A 11 -8.36 10.06 17.35
CA PHE A 11 -7.24 9.71 16.46
C PHE A 11 -7.01 8.18 16.47
N LEU A 12 -6.77 7.62 15.29
CA LEU A 12 -6.57 6.19 15.09
C LEU A 12 -5.09 5.85 15.25
N TRP A 13 -4.72 5.36 16.42
CA TRP A 13 -3.39 4.81 16.71
C TRP A 13 -3.43 3.30 16.53
N GLY A 14 -2.71 2.79 15.54
CA GLY A 14 -2.83 1.40 15.16
C GLY A 14 -1.62 0.81 14.46
N SER A 15 -1.83 -0.37 13.91
CA SER A 15 -0.89 -1.05 13.05
C SER A 15 -1.62 -1.79 11.94
N ALA A 16 -0.87 -2.20 10.91
CA ALA A 16 -1.43 -2.78 9.70
C ALA A 16 -0.76 -4.11 9.34
N THR A 17 -1.51 -4.94 8.61
CA THR A 17 -1.08 -6.21 8.01
C THR A 17 -1.76 -6.41 6.65
N ALA A 18 -1.31 -7.40 5.88
CA ALA A 18 -1.94 -7.87 4.65
C ALA A 18 -2.15 -9.39 4.70
N ALA A 19 -3.25 -9.87 4.12
CA ALA A 19 -3.73 -11.24 4.25
C ALA A 19 -2.66 -12.29 3.91
N TYR A 20 -2.13 -12.28 2.68
CA TYR A 20 -1.07 -13.21 2.27
C TYR A 20 0.19 -13.12 3.14
N GLN A 21 0.46 -11.94 3.71
CA GLN A 21 1.67 -11.71 4.48
C GLN A 21 1.59 -12.23 5.93
N CYS A 22 0.40 -12.33 6.53
CA CYS A 22 0.25 -12.72 7.94
C CYS A 22 -0.64 -13.96 8.18
N GLU A 23 -1.62 -14.24 7.32
CA GLU A 23 -2.67 -15.23 7.63
C GLU A 23 -2.15 -16.66 7.68
N GLY A 24 -1.45 -17.12 6.66
CA GLY A 24 -1.18 -18.54 6.46
C GLY A 24 -2.45 -19.30 6.06
N ALA A 25 -2.58 -20.56 6.49
CA ALA A 25 -3.75 -21.40 6.24
C ALA A 25 -4.20 -21.35 4.76
N TRP A 26 -3.23 -21.42 3.85
CA TRP A 26 -3.38 -21.03 2.45
C TRP A 26 -4.33 -21.95 1.66
N ASN A 27 -4.54 -23.18 2.15
CA ASN A 27 -5.36 -24.23 1.56
C ASN A 27 -6.46 -24.76 2.51
N GLU A 28 -6.76 -24.02 3.58
CA GLU A 28 -7.77 -24.39 4.57
C GLU A 28 -9.15 -23.78 4.26
N ASP A 29 -10.20 -24.39 4.80
CA ASP A 29 -11.57 -23.86 4.79
C ASP A 29 -12.07 -23.41 3.41
N GLY A 30 -11.65 -24.15 2.37
CA GLY A 30 -12.10 -23.94 1.00
C GLY A 30 -11.51 -22.72 0.31
N LYS A 31 -10.44 -22.09 0.84
CA LYS A 31 -9.71 -21.00 0.19
C LYS A 31 -9.20 -21.43 -1.19
N GLY A 32 -9.38 -20.56 -2.19
CA GLY A 32 -8.82 -20.72 -3.53
C GLY A 32 -7.36 -20.29 -3.65
N LEU A 33 -6.76 -20.58 -4.79
CA LEU A 33 -5.39 -20.14 -5.11
C LEU A 33 -5.38 -18.67 -5.50
N SER A 34 -4.43 -17.90 -4.96
CA SER A 34 -4.06 -16.58 -5.44
C SER A 34 -2.87 -16.66 -6.40
N ASN A 35 -2.67 -15.58 -7.15
CA ASN A 35 -1.45 -15.34 -7.94
C ASN A 35 -0.17 -15.50 -7.11
N TRP A 36 -0.19 -15.08 -5.84
CA TRP A 36 0.95 -15.21 -4.95
C TRP A 36 1.18 -16.64 -4.46
N ASP A 37 0.12 -17.41 -4.19
CA ASP A 37 0.23 -18.82 -3.85
C ASP A 37 0.98 -19.57 -4.96
N VAL A 38 0.60 -19.35 -6.22
CA VAL A 38 1.23 -20.03 -7.38
C VAL A 38 2.64 -19.49 -7.62
N PHE A 39 2.82 -18.17 -7.63
CA PHE A 39 4.14 -17.57 -7.85
C PHE A 39 5.17 -18.06 -6.83
N CYS A 40 4.85 -18.05 -5.53
CA CYS A 40 5.77 -18.43 -4.46
C CYS A 40 6.21 -19.91 -4.53
N HIS A 41 5.35 -20.79 -5.07
CA HIS A 41 5.66 -22.20 -5.30
C HIS A 41 6.29 -22.47 -6.67
N SER A 42 6.42 -21.46 -7.52
CA SER A 42 6.99 -21.59 -8.85
C SER A 42 8.52 -21.43 -8.83
N PRO A 43 9.22 -21.90 -9.88
CA PRO A 43 10.64 -21.60 -10.07
C PRO A 43 10.95 -20.10 -10.23
N GLU A 44 9.96 -19.23 -10.45
CA GLU A 44 10.17 -17.78 -10.58
C GLU A 44 10.39 -17.07 -9.24
N ASN A 45 10.07 -17.74 -8.12
CA ASN A 45 10.47 -17.35 -6.77
C ASN A 45 11.90 -17.84 -6.48
N ASP A 46 12.85 -17.22 -7.16
CA ASP A 46 14.25 -17.67 -7.28
C ASP A 46 15.22 -17.06 -6.26
N LYS A 47 14.71 -16.24 -5.34
CA LYS A 47 15.56 -15.54 -4.37
C LYS A 47 16.12 -16.44 -3.27
N PHE A 48 15.36 -17.46 -2.88
CA PHE A 48 15.71 -18.37 -1.80
C PHE A 48 15.72 -19.81 -2.33
N ASP A 49 16.62 -20.64 -1.81
CA ASP A 49 16.68 -22.08 -2.10
C ASP A 49 16.73 -22.86 -0.77
N PRO A 50 15.62 -23.53 -0.37
CA PRO A 50 14.34 -23.64 -1.06
C PRO A 50 13.53 -22.32 -1.07
N PRO A 51 12.53 -22.16 -1.97
CA PRO A 51 11.66 -20.99 -1.99
C PRO A 51 10.91 -20.76 -0.67
N VAL A 52 10.78 -19.49 -0.27
CA VAL A 52 9.99 -19.10 0.91
C VAL A 52 8.60 -18.66 0.46
N THR A 53 7.56 -19.19 1.12
CA THR A 53 6.14 -18.99 0.77
C THR A 53 5.36 -18.35 1.91
N GLY A 54 4.11 -17.95 1.63
CA GLY A 54 3.15 -17.44 2.63
C GLY A 54 2.28 -18.52 3.28
N ASP A 55 2.58 -19.81 3.08
CA ASP A 55 1.70 -20.94 3.47
C ASP A 55 1.27 -20.91 4.93
N ILE A 56 2.23 -20.61 5.81
CA ILE A 56 2.03 -20.45 7.25
C ILE A 56 2.12 -18.97 7.63
N ALA A 57 3.03 -18.21 7.04
CA ALA A 57 3.25 -16.81 7.38
C ALA A 57 3.40 -16.63 8.91
N SER A 58 2.65 -15.70 9.51
CA SER A 58 2.62 -15.49 10.95
C SER A 58 1.55 -16.33 11.65
N ASP A 59 0.84 -17.19 10.91
CA ASP A 59 -0.27 -18.02 11.38
C ASP A 59 -1.38 -17.17 12.04
N HIS A 60 -1.62 -15.97 11.51
CA HIS A 60 -2.66 -15.08 12.03
C HIS A 60 -4.06 -15.68 11.87
N TYR A 61 -4.27 -16.52 10.85
CA TYR A 61 -5.56 -17.19 10.63
C TYR A 61 -6.04 -17.97 11.86
N HIS A 62 -5.13 -18.64 12.56
CA HIS A 62 -5.43 -19.40 13.77
C HIS A 62 -5.25 -18.60 15.07
N ARG A 63 -4.56 -17.46 15.02
CA ARG A 63 -4.07 -16.73 16.19
C ARG A 63 -4.51 -15.27 16.27
N TYR A 64 -5.46 -14.87 15.42
CA TYR A 64 -5.95 -13.49 15.34
C TYR A 64 -6.36 -12.92 16.70
N GLU A 65 -6.94 -13.74 17.60
CA GLU A 65 -7.33 -13.29 18.93
C GLU A 65 -6.13 -12.93 19.82
N GLU A 66 -5.02 -13.67 19.75
CA GLU A 66 -3.79 -13.31 20.46
C GLU A 66 -3.24 -11.98 19.94
N ASP A 67 -3.20 -11.82 18.62
CA ASP A 67 -2.64 -10.65 17.97
C ASP A 67 -3.45 -9.38 18.23
N ILE A 68 -4.78 -9.45 18.14
CA ILE A 68 -5.68 -8.33 18.42
C ILE A 68 -5.67 -7.96 19.90
N ARG A 69 -5.61 -8.96 20.80
CA ARG A 69 -5.45 -8.71 22.23
C ARG A 69 -4.13 -7.97 22.53
N LEU A 70 -3.02 -8.38 21.90
CA LEU A 70 -1.73 -7.69 22.04
C LEU A 70 -1.81 -6.24 21.55
N MET A 71 -2.50 -5.96 20.44
CA MET A 71 -2.72 -4.58 20.00
C MET A 71 -3.43 -3.73 21.07
N ALA A 72 -4.52 -4.24 21.64
CA ALA A 72 -5.26 -3.54 22.69
C ALA A 72 -4.43 -3.36 23.99
N GLU A 73 -3.67 -4.38 24.40
CA GLU A 73 -2.73 -4.30 25.53
C GLU A 73 -1.59 -3.30 25.29
N GLY A 74 -1.30 -3.02 24.02
CA GLY A 74 -0.38 -2.01 23.52
C GLY A 74 -0.99 -0.61 23.36
N ASN A 75 -2.20 -0.39 23.90
CA ASN A 75 -2.97 0.86 23.80
C ASN A 75 -3.44 1.25 22.38
N GLN A 76 -3.24 0.39 21.38
CA GLN A 76 -3.74 0.65 20.02
C GLN A 76 -5.27 0.60 20.00
N ASN A 77 -5.88 1.44 19.19
CA ASN A 77 -7.35 1.51 19.01
C ASN A 77 -7.79 1.28 17.56
N ALA A 78 -6.86 0.94 16.66
CA ALA A 78 -7.15 0.71 15.24
C ALA A 78 -6.31 -0.45 14.71
N TYR A 79 -6.92 -1.29 13.87
CA TYR A 79 -6.22 -2.36 13.16
C TYR A 79 -6.64 -2.36 11.70
N ARG A 80 -5.65 -2.23 10.82
CA ARG A 80 -5.87 -2.38 9.38
C ARG A 80 -5.47 -3.76 8.90
N PHE A 81 -6.37 -4.43 8.20
CA PHE A 81 -6.11 -5.71 7.56
C PHE A 81 -6.78 -5.77 6.18
N SER A 82 -6.25 -6.61 5.29
CA SER A 82 -6.92 -6.93 4.03
C SER A 82 -7.72 -8.22 4.12
N ILE A 83 -8.77 -8.32 3.32
CA ILE A 83 -9.48 -9.58 3.10
C ILE A 83 -8.88 -10.26 1.87
N ALA A 84 -8.47 -11.53 2.02
CA ALA A 84 -8.07 -12.37 0.90
C ALA A 84 -9.31 -12.66 0.04
N TRP A 85 -9.33 -12.12 -1.18
CA TRP A 85 -10.42 -12.35 -2.14
C TRP A 85 -10.69 -13.85 -2.30
N THR A 86 -9.62 -14.65 -2.40
CA THR A 86 -9.66 -16.11 -2.59
C THR A 86 -10.29 -16.88 -1.42
N ARG A 87 -10.45 -16.27 -0.23
CA ARG A 87 -11.26 -16.88 0.85
C ARG A 87 -12.75 -16.63 0.68
N ILE A 88 -13.14 -15.51 0.10
CA ILE A 88 -14.55 -15.12 -0.08
C ILE A 88 -15.13 -15.73 -1.35
N LEU A 89 -14.41 -15.60 -2.46
CA LEU A 89 -14.74 -16.19 -3.77
C LEU A 89 -13.54 -17.02 -4.25
N PRO A 90 -13.47 -18.32 -3.88
CA PRO A 90 -12.33 -19.19 -4.20
C PRO A 90 -12.04 -19.33 -5.71
N ASP A 91 -13.11 -19.30 -6.51
CA ASP A 91 -13.06 -19.38 -7.97
C ASP A 91 -12.96 -17.98 -8.62
N GLY A 92 -12.66 -16.96 -7.81
CA GLY A 92 -12.62 -15.54 -8.14
C GLY A 92 -13.98 -14.87 -8.36
N ARG A 93 -15.01 -15.64 -8.73
CA ARG A 93 -16.39 -15.20 -8.92
C ARG A 93 -17.39 -16.26 -8.45
N GLY A 94 -18.65 -15.85 -8.32
CA GLY A 94 -19.79 -16.75 -8.18
C GLY A 94 -19.95 -17.30 -6.77
N ARG A 95 -19.39 -18.49 -6.51
CA ARG A 95 -19.66 -19.22 -5.26
C ARG A 95 -19.00 -18.51 -4.08
N VAL A 96 -19.84 -18.02 -3.17
CA VAL A 96 -19.40 -17.52 -1.86
C VAL A 96 -18.98 -18.70 -0.98
N ASN A 97 -17.82 -18.56 -0.34
CA ASN A 97 -17.34 -19.50 0.66
C ASN A 97 -17.64 -18.98 2.07
N GLU A 98 -18.64 -19.60 2.70
CA GLU A 98 -19.13 -19.21 4.02
C GLU A 98 -18.08 -19.34 5.13
N GLU A 99 -17.12 -20.26 5.02
CA GLU A 99 -16.05 -20.37 6.01
C GLU A 99 -15.07 -19.20 5.94
N GLY A 100 -14.83 -18.67 4.73
CA GLY A 100 -14.07 -17.43 4.54
C GLY A 100 -14.79 -16.22 5.17
N ILE A 101 -16.11 -16.12 4.97
CA ILE A 101 -16.94 -15.10 5.65
C ILE A 101 -16.88 -15.26 7.17
N ALA A 102 -17.00 -16.49 7.67
CA ALA A 102 -16.96 -16.78 9.10
C ALA A 102 -15.62 -16.42 9.73
N TYR A 103 -14.49 -16.63 9.04
CA TYR A 103 -13.17 -16.21 9.51
C TYR A 103 -13.09 -14.69 9.72
N TYR A 104 -13.40 -13.89 8.69
CA TYR A 104 -13.34 -12.43 8.84
C TYR A 104 -14.37 -11.89 9.82
N GLN A 105 -15.55 -12.52 9.94
CA GLN A 105 -16.51 -12.18 10.99
C GLN A 105 -15.89 -12.36 12.39
N ARG A 106 -15.17 -13.46 12.64
CA ARG A 106 -14.45 -13.68 13.91
C ARG A 106 -13.38 -12.62 14.17
N VAL A 107 -12.61 -12.24 13.15
CA VAL A 107 -11.60 -11.17 13.24
C VAL A 107 -12.26 -9.84 13.62
N ILE A 108 -13.32 -9.45 12.91
CA ILE A 108 -14.07 -8.21 13.13
C ILE A 108 -14.70 -8.18 14.54
N ASP A 109 -15.32 -9.28 14.97
CA ASP A 109 -15.91 -9.37 16.31
C ASP A 109 -14.86 -9.29 17.41
N THR A 110 -13.66 -9.80 17.15
CA THR A 110 -12.54 -9.74 18.08
C THR A 110 -11.95 -8.34 18.18
N CYS A 111 -11.84 -7.62 17.06
CA CYS A 111 -11.53 -6.18 17.07
C CYS A 111 -12.50 -5.43 18.00
N ARG A 112 -13.82 -5.64 17.86
CA ARG A 112 -14.81 -5.01 18.74
C ARG A 112 -14.70 -5.44 20.20
N LYS A 113 -14.50 -6.74 20.45
CA LYS A 113 -14.32 -7.31 21.80
C LYS A 113 -13.21 -6.57 22.56
N TYR A 114 -12.13 -6.21 21.88
CA TYR A 114 -10.98 -5.52 22.46
C TYR A 114 -10.96 -4.00 22.24
N GLY A 115 -12.02 -3.42 21.68
CA GLY A 115 -12.11 -1.96 21.47
C GLY A 115 -11.14 -1.43 20.40
N VAL A 116 -10.77 -2.27 19.45
CA VAL A 116 -9.94 -1.94 18.29
C VAL A 116 -10.85 -1.71 17.09
N GLU A 117 -10.77 -0.55 16.45
CA GLU A 117 -11.55 -0.21 15.26
C GLU A 117 -10.96 -0.93 14.03
N PRO A 118 -11.74 -1.76 13.31
CA PRO A 118 -11.27 -2.40 12.08
C PRO A 118 -11.28 -1.41 10.91
N LEU A 119 -10.13 -1.29 10.23
CA LEU A 119 -9.99 -0.60 8.94
C LEU A 119 -9.76 -1.68 7.87
N VAL A 120 -10.70 -1.87 6.94
CA VAL A 120 -10.71 -3.05 6.07
C VAL A 120 -10.28 -2.69 4.64
N THR A 121 -9.19 -3.30 4.17
CA THR A 121 -8.73 -3.23 2.77
C THR A 121 -9.36 -4.38 1.97
N LEU A 122 -10.02 -4.09 0.85
CA LEU A 122 -10.60 -5.15 0.01
C LEU A 122 -9.55 -5.92 -0.80
N TYR A 123 -8.50 -5.23 -1.26
CA TYR A 123 -7.49 -5.82 -2.12
C TYR A 123 -6.06 -5.39 -1.77
N HIS A 124 -5.18 -6.38 -1.58
CA HIS A 124 -3.75 -6.18 -1.33
C HIS A 124 -2.94 -7.25 -2.09
N TYR A 125 -2.86 -7.07 -3.42
CA TYR A 125 -2.00 -7.80 -4.37
C TYR A 125 -2.34 -9.27 -4.65
N ASP A 126 -3.22 -9.89 -3.84
CA ASP A 126 -3.52 -11.32 -3.81
C ASP A 126 -4.80 -11.72 -4.58
N PHE A 127 -4.81 -11.43 -5.89
CA PHE A 127 -5.97 -11.75 -6.72
C PHE A 127 -6.07 -13.27 -7.05
N PRO A 128 -7.26 -13.78 -7.36
CA PRO A 128 -7.47 -15.21 -7.68
C PRO A 128 -6.68 -15.69 -8.91
N GLU A 129 -5.98 -16.82 -8.78
CA GLU A 129 -5.09 -17.38 -9.80
C GLU A 129 -5.76 -17.58 -11.17
N CYS A 130 -7.07 -17.88 -11.18
CA CYS A 130 -7.82 -18.10 -12.42
C CYS A 130 -7.81 -16.91 -13.40
N PHE A 131 -7.36 -15.73 -12.96
CA PHE A 131 -7.20 -14.55 -13.82
C PHE A 131 -5.79 -14.39 -14.39
N VAL A 132 -4.78 -15.12 -13.92
CA VAL A 132 -3.39 -14.98 -14.41
C VAL A 132 -3.30 -15.29 -15.91
N GLU A 133 -3.84 -16.42 -16.37
CA GLU A 133 -3.85 -16.78 -17.80
C GLU A 133 -4.68 -15.81 -18.67
N LYS A 134 -5.59 -15.04 -18.05
CA LYS A 134 -6.39 -14.01 -18.72
C LYS A 134 -5.69 -12.65 -18.77
N GLY A 135 -4.50 -12.52 -18.18
CA GLY A 135 -3.71 -11.28 -18.12
C GLY A 135 -3.85 -10.49 -16.81
N GLY A 136 -4.49 -11.05 -15.78
CA GLY A 136 -4.68 -10.37 -14.49
C GLY A 136 -5.33 -9.01 -14.67
N TRP A 137 -4.80 -7.98 -14.01
CA TRP A 137 -5.31 -6.61 -14.08
C TRP A 137 -5.25 -5.96 -15.46
N GLU A 138 -4.54 -6.51 -16.44
CA GLU A 138 -4.66 -6.02 -17.83
C GLU A 138 -6.01 -6.38 -18.45
N CYS A 139 -6.73 -7.35 -17.87
CA CYS A 139 -8.03 -7.80 -18.34
C CYS A 139 -9.16 -7.00 -17.69
N ARG A 140 -10.03 -6.41 -18.50
CA ARG A 140 -11.22 -5.69 -18.02
C ARG A 140 -12.19 -6.58 -17.23
N GLU A 141 -12.18 -7.90 -17.46
CA GLU A 141 -12.99 -8.86 -16.67
C GLU A 141 -12.65 -8.80 -15.16
N MET A 142 -11.42 -8.43 -14.79
CA MET A 142 -11.03 -8.22 -13.39
C MET A 142 -11.85 -7.13 -12.71
N VAL A 143 -12.22 -6.08 -13.45
CA VAL A 143 -13.04 -4.98 -12.94
C VAL A 143 -14.41 -5.50 -12.52
N ASP A 144 -15.04 -6.30 -13.39
CA ASP A 144 -16.35 -6.90 -13.12
C ASP A 144 -16.27 -7.93 -11.99
N ALA A 145 -15.16 -8.66 -11.87
CA ALA A 145 -14.96 -9.67 -10.83
C ALA A 145 -14.73 -9.04 -9.46
N PHE A 146 -13.94 -7.96 -9.42
CA PHE A 146 -13.70 -7.20 -8.20
C PHE A 146 -14.97 -6.49 -7.72
N GLU A 147 -15.80 -5.97 -8.62
CA GLU A 147 -17.10 -5.38 -8.28
C GLU A 147 -18.03 -6.40 -7.60
N GLU A 148 -18.08 -7.64 -8.13
CA GLU A 148 -18.85 -8.75 -7.57
C GLU A 148 -18.34 -9.14 -6.17
N TYR A 149 -17.02 -9.29 -6.04
CA TYR A 149 -16.36 -9.56 -4.76
C TYR A 149 -16.64 -8.47 -3.72
N ALA A 150 -16.42 -7.20 -4.08
CA ALA A 150 -16.65 -6.06 -3.20
C ALA A 150 -18.10 -6.03 -2.72
N LYS A 151 -19.06 -6.31 -3.60
CA LYS A 151 -20.48 -6.41 -3.23
C LYS A 151 -20.73 -7.48 -2.16
N VAL A 152 -20.20 -8.70 -2.33
CA VAL A 152 -20.35 -9.78 -1.34
C VAL A 152 -19.77 -9.37 0.01
N VAL A 153 -18.58 -8.78 0.01
CA VAL A 153 -17.92 -8.31 1.24
C VAL A 153 -18.71 -7.20 1.93
N PHE A 154 -19.23 -6.23 1.18
CA PHE A 154 -20.05 -5.15 1.71
C PHE A 154 -21.41 -5.63 2.23
N GLU A 155 -22.05 -6.60 1.58
CA GLU A 155 -23.29 -7.19 2.07
C GLU A 155 -23.06 -7.98 3.38
N ALA A 156 -21.89 -8.62 3.52
CA ALA A 156 -21.54 -9.36 4.73
C ALA A 156 -21.17 -8.46 5.92
N PHE A 157 -20.38 -7.40 5.69
CA PHE A 157 -19.73 -6.64 6.76
C PHE A 157 -19.95 -5.12 6.71
N GLY A 158 -20.70 -4.60 5.72
CA GLY A 158 -20.82 -3.16 5.47
C GLY A 158 -21.33 -2.34 6.67
N ASP A 159 -22.35 -2.83 7.36
CA ASP A 159 -22.95 -2.16 8.54
C ASP A 159 -22.04 -2.17 9.77
N GLN A 160 -20.98 -2.97 9.69
CA GLN A 160 -20.12 -3.35 10.79
C GLN A 160 -18.78 -2.60 10.77
N ILE A 161 -18.42 -1.99 9.63
CA ILE A 161 -17.11 -1.40 9.39
C ILE A 161 -17.26 0.08 9.06
N LYS A 162 -16.54 0.93 9.80
CA LYS A 162 -16.56 2.38 9.58
C LYS A 162 -15.59 2.82 8.49
N TYR A 163 -14.45 2.17 8.33
CA TYR A 163 -13.41 2.60 7.39
C TYR A 163 -13.07 1.48 6.42
N TRP A 164 -13.40 1.71 5.16
CA TRP A 164 -13.11 0.81 4.05
C TRP A 164 -12.02 1.39 3.17
N MET A 165 -11.17 0.54 2.62
CA MET A 165 -10.23 0.89 1.56
C MET A 165 -10.41 -0.08 0.41
N THR A 166 -10.59 0.43 -0.81
CA THR A 166 -10.80 -0.41 -1.99
C THR A 166 -9.53 -1.17 -2.35
N VAL A 167 -8.49 -0.46 -2.74
CA VAL A 167 -7.22 -1.03 -3.20
C VAL A 167 -6.07 -0.46 -2.41
N ASN A 168 -5.08 -1.30 -2.11
CA ASN A 168 -3.77 -0.88 -1.62
C ASN A 168 -2.79 -0.64 -2.76
N GLU A 169 -2.16 0.55 -2.78
CA GLU A 169 -0.98 0.90 -3.57
C GLU A 169 -1.05 0.49 -5.06
N PRO A 170 -2.06 0.97 -5.81
CA PRO A 170 -2.24 0.59 -7.21
C PRO A 170 -1.03 0.98 -8.09
N SER A 171 -0.34 2.08 -7.77
CA SER A 171 0.87 2.50 -8.49
C SER A 171 2.05 1.60 -8.16
N TYR A 172 2.30 1.33 -6.88
CA TYR A 172 3.38 0.43 -6.47
C TYR A 172 3.21 -0.99 -6.99
N GLU A 173 2.01 -1.57 -6.91
CA GLU A 173 1.73 -2.92 -7.40
C GLU A 173 2.09 -3.04 -8.88
N THR A 174 1.50 -2.16 -9.70
CA THR A 174 1.70 -2.21 -11.15
C THR A 174 3.16 -1.91 -11.50
N MET A 175 3.83 -1.01 -10.78
CA MET A 175 5.25 -0.78 -10.94
C MET A 175 6.08 -2.01 -10.58
N ALA A 176 5.77 -2.70 -9.48
CA ALA A 176 6.47 -3.92 -9.06
C ALA A 176 6.30 -5.07 -10.07
N CYS A 177 5.12 -5.16 -10.68
CA CYS A 177 4.74 -6.20 -11.65
C CYS A 177 5.29 -5.95 -13.06
N TYR A 178 5.24 -4.70 -13.55
CA TYR A 178 5.46 -4.36 -14.96
C TYR A 178 6.64 -3.43 -15.23
N ASN A 179 7.28 -2.85 -14.21
CA ASN A 179 8.44 -1.97 -14.39
C ASN A 179 9.67 -2.49 -13.62
N ILE A 180 9.52 -2.66 -12.31
CA ILE A 180 10.58 -3.22 -11.44
C ILE A 180 10.77 -4.72 -11.73
N ALA A 181 9.72 -5.40 -12.19
CA ALA A 181 9.70 -6.80 -12.57
C ALA A 181 10.09 -7.76 -11.41
N LYS A 182 9.69 -7.42 -10.18
CA LYS A 182 9.94 -8.25 -9.00
C LYS A 182 8.71 -9.04 -8.56
N TYR A 183 7.50 -8.55 -8.87
CA TYR A 183 6.24 -9.23 -8.55
C TYR A 183 5.70 -9.92 -9.80
N PRO A 184 4.92 -11.01 -9.67
CA PRO A 184 4.29 -11.66 -10.82
C PRO A 184 3.40 -10.65 -11.58
N PRO A 185 3.52 -10.55 -12.92
CA PRO A 185 4.17 -11.49 -13.85
C PRO A 185 5.62 -11.14 -14.25
N LYS A 186 6.35 -10.33 -13.48
CA LYS A 186 7.77 -9.96 -13.66
C LYS A 186 8.09 -9.39 -15.05
N MET A 187 7.28 -8.44 -15.51
CA MET A 187 7.43 -7.80 -16.82
C MET A 187 8.16 -6.45 -16.74
N ARG A 188 8.68 -6.00 -17.89
CA ARG A 188 9.28 -4.67 -18.12
C ARG A 188 8.58 -4.00 -19.31
N ASP A 189 7.36 -3.54 -19.08
CA ASP A 189 6.46 -2.98 -20.10
C ASP A 189 5.55 -1.93 -19.45
N ASP A 190 5.88 -0.65 -19.63
CA ASP A 190 5.14 0.46 -19.04
C ASP A 190 3.76 0.66 -19.70
N GLU A 191 3.56 0.32 -20.98
CA GLU A 191 2.23 0.41 -21.59
C GLU A 191 1.26 -0.54 -20.87
N ARG A 192 1.70 -1.79 -20.65
CA ARG A 192 0.94 -2.79 -19.90
C ARG A 192 0.74 -2.40 -18.44
N ARG A 193 1.75 -1.77 -17.81
CA ARG A 193 1.61 -1.17 -16.48
C ARG A 193 0.43 -0.21 -16.42
N TRP A 194 0.37 0.76 -17.33
CA TRP A 194 -0.67 1.79 -17.31
C TRP A 194 -2.06 1.20 -17.59
N ARG A 195 -2.15 0.18 -18.46
CA ARG A 195 -3.37 -0.59 -18.68
C ARG A 195 -3.85 -1.29 -17.42
N ALA A 196 -2.95 -2.01 -16.73
CA ALA A 196 -3.28 -2.69 -15.48
C ALA A 196 -3.71 -1.69 -14.39
N MET A 197 -2.97 -0.58 -14.22
CA MET A 197 -3.30 0.48 -13.27
C MET A 197 -4.67 1.11 -13.56
N TYR A 198 -5.01 1.33 -14.83
CA TYR A 198 -6.31 1.86 -15.21
C TYR A 198 -7.47 0.96 -14.78
N HIS A 199 -7.37 -0.35 -15.02
CA HIS A 199 -8.41 -1.29 -14.58
C HIS A 199 -8.49 -1.40 -13.06
N ILE A 200 -7.38 -1.37 -12.33
CA ILE A 200 -7.39 -1.32 -10.86
C ILE A 200 -8.15 -0.08 -10.37
N MET A 201 -7.86 1.10 -10.93
CA MET A 201 -8.55 2.33 -10.55
C MET A 201 -10.03 2.32 -10.93
N LEU A 202 -10.39 1.75 -12.09
CA LEU A 202 -11.77 1.58 -12.49
C LEU A 202 -12.52 0.63 -11.53
N ALA A 203 -11.88 -0.48 -11.12
CA ALA A 203 -12.42 -1.44 -10.17
C ALA A 203 -12.66 -0.79 -8.80
N SER A 204 -11.72 0.05 -8.33
CA SER A 204 -11.88 0.87 -7.13
C SER A 204 -13.11 1.80 -7.24
N ALA A 205 -13.23 2.56 -8.33
CA ALA A 205 -14.37 3.46 -8.54
C ALA A 205 -15.71 2.71 -8.56
N ARG A 206 -15.77 1.52 -9.17
CA ARG A 206 -16.97 0.68 -9.13
C ARG A 206 -17.29 0.15 -7.75
N ALA A 207 -16.29 -0.29 -6.98
CA ALA A 207 -16.49 -0.70 -5.59
C ALA A 207 -17.05 0.45 -4.73
N VAL A 208 -16.57 1.68 -4.92
CA VAL A 208 -17.16 2.87 -4.27
C VAL A 208 -18.64 3.03 -4.65
N LYS A 209 -18.99 2.89 -5.93
CA LYS A 209 -20.39 2.97 -6.36
C LYS A 209 -21.26 1.88 -5.73
N VAL A 210 -20.77 0.64 -5.66
CA VAL A 210 -21.46 -0.46 -4.97
C VAL A 210 -21.70 -0.10 -3.50
N PHE A 211 -20.65 0.34 -2.79
CA PHE A 211 -20.73 0.77 -1.40
C PHE A 211 -21.83 1.83 -1.17
N ARG A 212 -21.90 2.85 -2.05
CA ARG A 212 -22.94 3.89 -1.97
C ARG A 212 -24.33 3.37 -2.32
N SER A 213 -24.44 2.48 -3.30
CA SER A 213 -25.73 1.91 -3.74
C SER A 213 -26.39 1.06 -2.66
N LEU A 214 -25.59 0.42 -1.80
CA LEU A 214 -26.03 -0.33 -0.63
C LEU A 214 -26.44 0.59 0.54
N GLY A 215 -26.22 1.91 0.44
CA GLY A 215 -26.63 2.88 1.45
C GLY A 215 -25.79 2.87 2.73
N LEU A 216 -24.63 2.22 2.70
CA LEU A 216 -23.70 2.07 3.83
C LEU A 216 -23.22 3.42 4.36
N LYS A 217 -23.01 3.48 5.68
CA LYS A 217 -22.73 4.73 6.42
C LYS A 217 -21.25 4.98 6.72
N GLY A 218 -20.42 3.96 6.56
CA GLY A 218 -18.97 4.10 6.71
C GLY A 218 -18.35 5.03 5.67
N ASP A 219 -17.09 5.33 5.90
CA ASP A 219 -16.23 6.06 4.98
C ASP A 219 -15.46 5.05 4.13
N ILE A 220 -15.36 5.33 2.82
CA ILE A 220 -14.62 4.50 1.87
C ILE A 220 -13.50 5.30 1.21
N GLY A 221 -12.31 4.74 1.24
CA GLY A 221 -11.06 5.30 0.77
C GLY A 221 -10.37 4.40 -0.26
N LEU A 222 -9.21 4.86 -0.70
CA LEU A 222 -8.19 4.09 -1.40
C LEU A 222 -6.87 4.32 -0.66
N VAL A 223 -5.97 3.34 -0.65
CA VAL A 223 -4.62 3.52 -0.10
C VAL A 223 -3.62 3.77 -1.23
N SER A 224 -2.93 4.91 -1.19
CA SER A 224 -1.87 5.27 -2.13
C SER A 224 -0.51 5.28 -1.45
N ASP A 225 0.49 4.73 -2.14
CA ASP A 225 1.91 5.00 -1.92
C ASP A 225 2.24 6.43 -2.38
N SER A 226 2.02 7.43 -1.53
CA SER A 226 2.29 8.83 -1.87
C SER A 226 3.62 9.30 -1.30
N TYR A 227 4.28 10.19 -2.03
CA TYR A 227 5.64 10.64 -1.74
C TYR A 227 5.74 12.16 -1.67
N ASP A 228 6.55 12.66 -0.73
CA ASP A 228 7.11 14.02 -0.77
C ASP A 228 8.03 14.12 -2.00
N ILE A 229 7.74 15.02 -2.94
CA ILE A 229 8.52 15.18 -4.17
C ILE A 229 9.42 16.41 -4.05
N GLY A 230 10.74 16.19 -4.04
CA GLY A 230 11.76 17.24 -3.91
C GLY A 230 12.70 17.35 -5.11
N ILE A 231 13.50 18.41 -5.11
CA ILE A 231 14.60 18.66 -6.08
C ILE A 231 15.84 19.13 -5.33
N LEU A 232 17.03 18.75 -5.81
CA LEU A 232 18.31 19.22 -5.25
C LEU A 232 18.81 20.51 -5.90
N VAL A 233 18.32 20.83 -7.11
CA VAL A 233 18.68 22.03 -7.85
C VAL A 233 17.41 22.81 -8.18
N ASP A 234 17.36 24.10 -7.82
CA ASP A 234 16.20 24.95 -8.08
C ASP A 234 16.32 25.70 -9.42
N ASN A 235 15.92 25.04 -10.51
CA ASN A 235 15.81 25.63 -11.84
C ASN A 235 14.57 25.10 -12.59
N GLU A 236 14.29 25.62 -13.79
CA GLU A 236 13.09 25.26 -14.56
C GLU A 236 13.03 23.76 -14.92
N GLU A 237 14.16 23.16 -15.31
CA GLU A 237 14.21 21.76 -15.73
C GLU A 237 13.96 20.80 -14.57
N TYR A 238 14.53 21.07 -13.38
CA TYR A 238 14.30 20.28 -12.18
C TYR A 238 12.87 20.45 -11.65
N ARG A 239 12.31 21.66 -11.70
CA ARG A 239 10.90 21.89 -11.34
C ARG A 239 9.95 21.13 -12.25
N GLU A 240 10.25 21.05 -13.54
CA GLU A 240 9.48 20.21 -14.47
C GLU A 240 9.64 18.72 -14.18
N ALA A 241 10.85 18.25 -13.84
CA ALA A 241 11.07 16.88 -13.40
C ALA A 241 10.25 16.53 -12.15
N ALA A 242 10.21 17.42 -11.16
CA ALA A 242 9.37 17.25 -9.98
C ALA A 242 7.88 17.23 -10.32
N ARG A 243 7.42 18.09 -11.24
CA ARG A 243 6.03 18.04 -11.72
C ARG A 243 5.69 16.70 -12.35
N LEU A 244 6.58 16.16 -13.18
CA LEU A 244 6.40 14.84 -13.83
C LEU A 244 6.47 13.70 -12.81
N ALA A 245 7.34 13.78 -11.79
CA ALA A 245 7.42 12.83 -10.70
C ALA A 245 6.15 12.81 -9.84
N ASP A 246 5.60 13.98 -9.49
CA ASP A 246 4.33 14.08 -8.77
C ASP A 246 3.16 13.50 -9.57
N ILE A 247 3.14 13.71 -10.89
CA ILE A 247 2.14 13.06 -11.75
C ILE A 247 2.30 11.55 -11.76
N TYR A 248 3.53 11.07 -11.93
CA TYR A 248 3.85 9.65 -12.10
C TYR A 248 3.63 8.83 -10.83
N TYR A 249 3.98 9.37 -9.67
CA TYR A 249 3.87 8.69 -8.38
C TYR A 249 2.55 8.97 -7.65
N ASN A 250 2.11 10.23 -7.60
CA ASN A 250 1.00 10.64 -6.74
C ASN A 250 -0.30 10.86 -7.52
N ARG A 251 -0.32 11.83 -8.46
CA ARG A 251 -1.58 12.31 -9.07
C ARG A 251 -2.22 11.31 -10.02
N CYS A 252 -1.47 10.37 -10.59
CA CYS A 252 -2.01 9.27 -11.40
C CYS A 252 -2.98 8.36 -10.61
N VAL A 253 -2.93 8.41 -9.28
CA VAL A 253 -3.85 7.73 -8.36
C VAL A 253 -4.74 8.74 -7.63
N ASN A 254 -4.13 9.73 -6.97
CA ASN A 254 -4.81 10.63 -6.04
C ASN A 254 -5.85 11.53 -6.74
N ASP A 255 -5.54 12.09 -7.92
CA ASP A 255 -6.53 12.90 -8.66
C ASP A 255 -7.69 12.01 -9.11
N VAL A 256 -7.42 10.77 -9.51
CA VAL A 256 -8.44 9.85 -10.01
C VAL A 256 -9.42 9.47 -8.91
N CYS A 257 -8.95 9.04 -7.74
CA CYS A 257 -9.85 8.59 -6.67
C CYS A 257 -10.50 9.76 -5.91
N ILE A 258 -9.87 10.93 -5.82
CA ILE A 258 -10.40 12.08 -5.06
C ILE A 258 -11.25 13.00 -5.94
N LYS A 259 -10.79 13.30 -7.16
CA LYS A 259 -11.45 14.24 -8.08
C LYS A 259 -12.30 13.54 -9.15
N GLY A 260 -12.11 12.23 -9.36
CA GLY A 260 -12.94 11.43 -10.26
C GLY A 260 -12.56 11.53 -11.73
N PHE A 261 -11.31 11.90 -12.04
CA PHE A 261 -10.79 11.93 -13.41
C PHE A 261 -9.26 11.80 -13.44
N TYR A 262 -8.74 11.26 -14.53
CA TYR A 262 -7.31 11.29 -14.81
C TYR A 262 -6.84 12.70 -15.15
N PRO A 263 -5.68 13.15 -14.61
CA PRO A 263 -5.09 14.43 -14.99
C PRO A 263 -4.83 14.50 -16.49
N GLN A 264 -5.20 15.62 -17.14
CA GLN A 264 -4.96 15.75 -18.59
C GLN A 264 -3.47 15.72 -18.92
N ASP A 265 -2.63 16.30 -18.07
CA ASP A 265 -1.17 16.28 -18.22
C ASP A 265 -0.56 14.87 -18.10
N PHE A 266 -1.21 13.96 -17.38
CA PHE A 266 -0.86 12.54 -17.37
C PHE A 266 -1.20 11.87 -18.71
N ILE A 267 -2.43 12.07 -19.21
CA ILE A 267 -2.88 11.50 -20.48
C ILE A 267 -2.04 12.00 -21.65
N ASP A 268 -1.78 13.30 -21.71
CA ASP A 268 -0.95 13.92 -22.75
C ASP A 268 0.46 13.34 -22.75
N LYS A 269 1.05 13.12 -21.56
CA LYS A 269 2.36 12.49 -21.42
C LYS A 269 2.35 11.05 -21.93
N LEU A 270 1.37 10.23 -21.56
CA LEU A 270 1.24 8.86 -22.09
C LEU A 270 1.13 8.83 -23.63
N LEU A 271 0.32 9.71 -24.21
CA LEU A 271 0.18 9.83 -25.66
C LEU A 271 1.48 10.28 -26.34
N SER A 272 2.23 11.21 -25.73
CA SER A 272 3.53 11.64 -26.25
C SER A 272 4.58 10.52 -26.26
N GLU A 273 4.47 9.55 -25.35
CA GLU A 273 5.31 8.35 -25.32
C GLU A 273 4.86 7.29 -26.33
N GLY A 274 3.73 7.52 -27.01
CA GLY A 274 3.20 6.63 -28.04
C GLY A 274 2.43 5.42 -27.51
N TYR A 275 2.03 5.43 -26.23
CA TYR A 275 1.27 4.34 -25.63
C TYR A 275 -0.16 4.24 -26.19
N ASP A 276 -0.64 3.01 -26.41
CA ASP A 276 -2.03 2.76 -26.77
C ASP A 276 -2.96 2.91 -25.56
N LEU A 277 -3.85 3.91 -25.60
CA LEU A 277 -4.84 4.20 -24.56
C LEU A 277 -6.26 3.71 -24.92
N SER A 278 -6.40 2.80 -25.89
CA SER A 278 -7.70 2.27 -26.34
C SER A 278 -8.52 1.59 -25.24
N TYR A 279 -7.90 1.19 -24.13
CA TYR A 279 -8.56 0.64 -22.94
C TYR A 279 -9.25 1.70 -22.08
N MET A 280 -8.91 2.99 -22.25
CA MET A 280 -9.54 4.10 -21.53
C MET A 280 -10.82 4.51 -22.23
N LEU A 281 -11.95 3.93 -21.81
CA LEU A 281 -13.22 4.14 -22.52
C LEU A 281 -13.94 5.41 -22.07
N GLU A 282 -14.68 6.05 -22.99
CA GLU A 282 -15.46 7.25 -22.67
C GLU A 282 -16.57 6.96 -21.66
N GLU A 283 -17.16 5.77 -21.69
CA GLU A 283 -18.17 5.32 -20.73
C GLU A 283 -17.65 5.13 -19.30
N ASP A 284 -16.33 5.08 -19.09
CA ASP A 284 -15.72 4.95 -17.76
C ASP A 284 -15.62 6.30 -17.05
N LYS A 285 -15.66 7.43 -17.77
CA LYS A 285 -15.56 8.78 -17.18
C LYS A 285 -16.65 9.04 -16.13
N PRO A 286 -17.95 8.74 -16.36
CA PRO A 286 -18.97 8.84 -15.33
C PRO A 286 -18.73 7.89 -14.14
N VAL A 287 -18.12 6.73 -14.37
CA VAL A 287 -17.81 5.77 -13.28
C VAL A 287 -16.79 6.38 -12.32
N PHE A 288 -15.72 6.99 -12.83
CA PHE A 288 -14.74 7.69 -12.00
C PHE A 288 -15.35 8.91 -11.29
N ALA A 289 -16.13 9.72 -11.99
CA ALA A 289 -16.75 10.91 -11.42
C ALA A 289 -17.71 10.59 -10.24
N GLU A 290 -18.44 9.48 -10.34
CA GLU A 290 -19.36 9.01 -9.30
C GLU A 290 -18.67 8.16 -8.21
N GLY A 291 -17.52 7.56 -8.51
CA GLY A 291 -16.76 6.65 -7.65
C GLY A 291 -15.68 7.32 -6.80
N THR A 292 -15.89 8.57 -6.35
CA THR A 292 -14.89 9.30 -5.55
C THR A 292 -14.89 8.92 -4.07
N VAL A 293 -13.69 8.95 -3.47
CA VAL A 293 -13.48 8.54 -2.08
C VAL A 293 -13.88 9.60 -1.05
N ASP A 294 -14.10 9.16 0.19
CA ASP A 294 -14.26 10.02 1.37
C ASP A 294 -12.92 10.51 1.93
N PHE A 295 -11.88 9.68 1.82
CA PHE A 295 -10.56 9.91 2.39
C PHE A 295 -9.48 9.21 1.57
N LEU A 296 -8.25 9.65 1.76
CA LEU A 296 -7.07 8.99 1.20
C LEU A 296 -6.30 8.30 2.33
N GLY A 297 -6.12 6.99 2.20
CA GLY A 297 -5.11 6.26 2.96
C GLY A 297 -3.75 6.50 2.33
N VAL A 298 -2.74 6.78 3.15
CA VAL A 298 -1.40 7.15 2.69
C VAL A 298 -0.39 6.17 3.28
N ASN A 299 0.30 5.45 2.41
CA ASN A 299 1.49 4.69 2.77
C ASN A 299 2.70 5.61 2.59
N ALA A 300 3.34 6.02 3.68
CA ALA A 300 4.36 7.06 3.68
C ALA A 300 5.70 6.52 4.21
N TYR A 301 6.68 6.29 3.34
CA TYR A 301 7.98 5.71 3.74
C TYR A 301 9.16 6.66 3.53
N ASN A 302 9.23 7.38 2.41
CA ASN A 302 10.35 8.25 2.07
C ASN A 302 9.91 9.36 1.11
N ARG A 303 10.80 10.32 0.87
CA ARG A 303 10.65 11.27 -0.26
C ARG A 303 11.19 10.67 -1.55
N ILE A 304 10.81 11.27 -2.67
CA ILE A 304 11.42 11.08 -3.99
C ILE A 304 12.09 12.39 -4.38
N LEU A 305 13.35 12.30 -4.82
CA LEU A 305 14.04 13.43 -5.44
C LEU A 305 14.01 13.26 -6.94
N ALA A 306 13.63 14.30 -7.66
CA ALA A 306 13.54 14.28 -9.12
C ALA A 306 14.61 15.18 -9.76
N LYS A 307 15.12 14.73 -10.90
CA LYS A 307 15.99 15.50 -11.79
C LYS A 307 15.60 15.29 -13.26
N PRO A 308 16.02 16.18 -14.18
CA PRO A 308 15.74 16.03 -15.60
C PRO A 308 16.22 14.68 -16.14
N SER A 309 15.39 14.04 -16.96
CA SER A 309 15.75 12.75 -17.57
C SER A 309 16.92 12.91 -18.53
N ALA A 310 17.98 12.12 -18.34
CA ALA A 310 19.14 12.10 -19.22
C ALA A 310 18.78 11.68 -20.66
N SER A 311 17.83 10.76 -20.82
CA SER A 311 17.36 10.30 -22.14
C SER A 311 16.52 11.37 -22.86
N ALA A 312 15.70 12.12 -22.11
CA ALA A 312 14.92 13.23 -22.65
C ALA A 312 15.81 14.44 -23.02
N VAL A 313 16.89 14.67 -22.26
CA VAL A 313 17.91 15.68 -22.57
C VAL A 313 18.70 15.27 -23.81
N ALA A 314 19.14 14.01 -23.91
CA ALA A 314 19.86 13.49 -25.07
C ALA A 314 19.02 13.53 -26.36
N ALA A 315 17.71 13.29 -26.29
CA ALA A 315 16.82 13.42 -27.44
C ALA A 315 16.70 14.87 -27.96
N LYS A 316 16.98 15.88 -27.13
CA LYS A 316 17.01 17.31 -27.52
C LYS A 316 18.37 17.74 -28.10
N THR A 317 19.44 16.98 -27.84
CA THR A 317 20.78 17.23 -28.37
C THR A 317 21.11 16.15 -29.39
N THR A 318 20.88 16.40 -30.68
CA THR A 318 21.40 15.52 -31.74
C THR A 318 22.93 15.51 -31.67
N ASP A 319 23.49 14.48 -31.02
CA ASP A 319 24.81 13.87 -31.19
C ASP A 319 25.33 13.33 -29.83
N GLY A 320 25.35 12.01 -29.65
CA GLY A 320 26.30 11.34 -28.74
C GLY A 320 25.74 10.48 -27.61
N GLU A 321 26.18 9.22 -27.64
CA GLU A 321 26.23 8.13 -26.64
C GLU A 321 25.71 8.38 -25.22
N VAL A 322 24.80 7.48 -24.79
CA VAL A 322 24.33 7.34 -23.40
C VAL A 322 25.41 6.62 -22.57
N PRO A 323 25.93 7.20 -21.47
CA PRO A 323 26.84 6.48 -20.58
C PRO A 323 26.10 5.38 -19.81
N ALA A 324 26.60 4.15 -19.93
CA ALA A 324 26.16 3.03 -19.12
C ALA A 324 26.91 3.04 -17.78
N GLU A 325 26.27 3.54 -16.72
CA GLU A 325 26.53 3.14 -15.32
C GLU A 325 25.59 3.91 -14.38
N LEU A 326 24.50 3.27 -13.94
CA LEU A 326 23.74 3.65 -12.74
C LEU A 326 23.61 2.41 -11.87
N THR A 327 24.56 2.25 -10.96
CA THR A 327 24.56 1.21 -9.93
C THR A 327 23.53 1.59 -8.86
N ALA A 328 22.42 0.85 -8.79
CA ALA A 328 21.45 0.95 -7.70
C ALA A 328 21.68 -0.18 -6.71
N GLY A 329 21.68 0.17 -5.42
CA GLY A 329 21.72 -0.78 -4.31
C GLY A 329 20.46 -1.64 -4.25
N ASP A 330 20.60 -2.78 -3.59
CA ASP A 330 19.81 -4.01 -3.73
C ASP A 330 18.28 -3.92 -3.42
N GLY A 331 17.74 -2.72 -3.20
CA GLY A 331 16.30 -2.44 -3.09
C GLY A 331 15.60 -2.10 -4.41
N ARG A 332 16.27 -1.44 -5.37
CA ARG A 332 15.78 -1.13 -6.72
C ARG A 332 16.89 -1.49 -7.70
N ALA A 333 16.64 -2.34 -8.69
CA ALA A 333 17.72 -2.90 -9.50
C ALA A 333 18.38 -1.82 -10.36
N ALA A 334 19.69 -1.94 -10.58
CA ALA A 334 20.41 -1.17 -11.59
C ALA A 334 19.67 -1.25 -12.94
N GLY A 335 19.37 -0.10 -13.55
CA GLY A 335 18.70 0.00 -14.85
C GLY A 335 17.20 0.34 -14.84
N GLN A 336 16.64 0.79 -13.72
CA GLN A 336 15.25 1.23 -13.59
C GLN A 336 15.20 2.74 -13.39
N SER A 337 14.66 3.45 -14.36
CA SER A 337 14.36 4.88 -14.25
C SER A 337 12.95 5.14 -14.76
N PRO A 338 12.16 6.02 -14.11
CA PRO A 338 10.95 6.63 -14.69
C PRO A 338 11.20 7.37 -16.02
N SER A 339 12.44 7.39 -16.51
CA SER A 339 12.82 7.81 -17.85
C SER A 339 11.87 7.26 -18.94
N PRO A 340 11.45 8.09 -19.91
CA PRO A 340 11.94 9.45 -20.14
C PRO A 340 11.13 10.54 -19.41
N TRP A 341 10.36 10.22 -18.36
CA TRP A 341 9.60 11.24 -17.61
C TRP A 341 10.53 12.14 -16.78
N PHE A 342 11.34 11.53 -15.93
CA PHE A 342 12.35 12.16 -15.09
C PHE A 342 13.31 11.06 -14.64
N ASP A 343 14.46 11.43 -14.08
CA ASP A 343 15.32 10.50 -13.35
C ASP A 343 15.20 10.77 -11.84
N GLU A 344 15.37 9.74 -11.03
CA GLU A 344 15.51 9.93 -9.58
C GLU A 344 16.89 10.51 -9.27
N ASP A 345 16.92 11.50 -8.38
CA ASP A 345 18.15 12.08 -7.87
C ASP A 345 18.57 11.44 -6.56
N ASP A 346 19.85 11.60 -6.20
CA ASP A 346 20.42 11.01 -4.98
C ASP A 346 21.06 12.10 -4.12
N ASP A 347 20.54 12.27 -2.91
CA ASP A 347 21.17 13.11 -1.90
C ASP A 347 22.22 12.27 -1.14
N PRO A 348 23.52 12.54 -1.32
CA PRO A 348 24.59 11.76 -0.69
C PRO A 348 24.67 12.01 0.82
N ASP A 349 24.08 13.10 1.33
CA ASP A 349 24.11 13.47 2.74
C ASP A 349 22.94 12.86 3.53
N THR A 350 21.96 12.25 2.84
CA THR A 350 20.82 11.58 3.48
C THR A 350 21.13 10.10 3.75
N ILE A 351 21.00 9.70 5.01
CA ILE A 351 21.19 8.31 5.45
C ILE A 351 20.13 7.42 4.79
N LYS A 352 20.56 6.24 4.34
CA LYS A 352 19.70 5.23 3.71
C LYS A 352 19.78 3.91 4.45
N THR A 353 18.70 3.14 4.41
CA THR A 353 18.69 1.74 4.84
C THR A 353 19.59 0.89 3.92
N PRO A 354 19.95 -0.34 4.32
CA PRO A 354 20.64 -1.28 3.43
C PRO A 354 19.90 -1.56 2.11
N TRP A 355 18.60 -1.27 2.05
CA TRP A 355 17.76 -1.40 0.85
C TRP A 355 17.59 -0.08 0.08
N GLY A 356 18.39 0.95 0.36
CA GLY A 356 18.39 2.21 -0.39
C GLY A 356 17.26 3.19 -0.03
N MET A 357 16.33 2.83 0.86
CA MET A 357 15.29 3.75 1.32
C MET A 357 15.89 4.87 2.19
N GLU A 358 15.63 6.14 1.85
CA GLU A 358 16.04 7.28 2.68
C GLU A 358 15.37 7.27 4.05
N LEU A 359 16.14 7.65 5.07
CA LEU A 359 15.65 7.91 6.42
C LEU A 359 15.45 9.41 6.58
N TYR A 360 14.32 9.92 6.08
CA TYR A 360 14.00 11.35 6.10
C TYR A 360 12.61 11.62 6.71
N PRO A 361 12.47 11.60 8.05
CA PRO A 361 11.17 11.71 8.70
C PRO A 361 10.36 12.95 8.39
N LYS A 362 11.02 14.07 8.05
CA LYS A 362 10.34 15.30 7.64
C LYS A 362 9.50 15.15 6.36
N SER A 363 9.77 14.13 5.55
CA SER A 363 8.99 13.83 4.34
C SER A 363 7.49 13.71 4.61
N ILE A 364 7.07 13.08 5.71
CA ILE A 364 5.64 12.92 6.02
C ILE A 364 4.95 14.26 6.28
N HIS A 365 5.67 15.22 6.88
CA HIS A 365 5.15 16.57 7.10
C HIS A 365 4.94 17.30 5.78
N ASN A 366 5.96 17.30 4.92
CA ASN A 366 5.88 17.95 3.60
C ASN A 366 4.77 17.33 2.75
N LEU A 367 4.72 16.00 2.70
CA LEU A 367 3.68 15.25 2.00
C LEU A 367 2.28 15.64 2.47
N LEU A 368 2.03 15.67 3.79
CA LEU A 368 0.71 16.05 4.32
C LEU A 368 0.31 17.48 3.98
N HIS A 369 1.27 18.42 3.96
CA HIS A 369 1.02 19.80 3.54
C HIS A 369 0.67 19.88 2.05
N ASP A 370 1.42 19.17 1.20
CA ASP A 370 1.15 19.16 -0.24
C ASP A 370 -0.19 18.49 -0.55
N LEU A 371 -0.51 17.36 0.09
CA LEU A 371 -1.81 16.72 -0.05
C LEU A 371 -2.94 17.63 0.45
N THR A 372 -2.78 18.31 1.59
CA THR A 372 -3.79 19.26 2.11
C THR A 372 -4.02 20.42 1.15
N LYS A 373 -2.95 20.93 0.52
CA LYS A 373 -3.04 22.00 -0.48
C LYS A 373 -3.75 21.52 -1.76
N GLN A 374 -3.46 20.30 -2.20
CA GLN A 374 -4.04 19.72 -3.42
C GLN A 374 -5.50 19.26 -3.23
N TYR A 375 -5.84 18.78 -2.03
CA TYR A 375 -7.12 18.15 -1.70
C TYR A 375 -7.70 18.69 -0.37
N PRO A 376 -8.05 19.99 -0.28
CA PRO A 376 -8.41 20.65 0.99
C PRO A 376 -9.65 20.10 1.70
N ASP A 377 -10.51 19.38 0.98
CA ASP A 377 -11.75 18.77 1.50
C ASP A 377 -11.59 17.26 1.81
N THR A 378 -10.38 16.73 1.68
CA THR A 378 -10.08 15.31 1.95
C THR A 378 -9.27 15.20 3.22
N TYR A 379 -9.65 14.29 4.10
CA TYR A 379 -8.83 13.93 5.25
C TYR A 379 -7.96 12.71 4.94
N PHE A 380 -6.88 12.55 5.69
CA PHE A 380 -5.87 11.53 5.46
C PHE A 380 -5.80 10.57 6.64
N ILE A 381 -5.44 9.33 6.36
CA ILE A 381 -5.00 8.36 7.37
C ILE A 381 -3.65 7.85 6.91
N ILE A 382 -2.61 7.93 7.74
CA ILE A 382 -1.34 7.25 7.44
C ILE A 382 -1.59 5.77 7.67
N THR A 383 -1.81 5.04 6.58
CA THR A 383 -2.26 3.65 6.61
C THR A 383 -1.12 2.66 6.72
N GLU A 384 0.09 3.06 6.33
CA GLU A 384 1.37 2.36 6.59
C GLU A 384 2.52 3.37 6.73
N ASN A 385 3.34 3.19 7.77
CA ASN A 385 4.69 3.73 7.87
C ASN A 385 5.51 2.80 8.78
N GLY A 386 6.77 2.53 8.43
CA GLY A 386 7.61 1.70 9.27
C GLY A 386 9.00 1.44 8.71
N LEU A 387 9.78 0.65 9.46
CA LEU A 387 11.17 0.34 9.13
C LEU A 387 11.42 -1.16 9.15
N GLY A 388 11.74 -1.69 7.97
CA GLY A 388 12.20 -3.06 7.80
C GLY A 388 13.70 -3.18 8.07
N ALA A 389 14.10 -4.17 8.86
CA ALA A 389 15.49 -4.41 9.22
C ALA A 389 15.73 -5.88 9.60
N TYR A 390 16.99 -6.28 9.72
CA TYR A 390 17.34 -7.55 10.34
C TYR A 390 17.33 -7.37 11.86
N ASP A 391 16.40 -8.05 12.54
CA ASP A 391 16.35 -8.07 14.02
C ASP A 391 17.29 -9.14 14.58
N TYR A 392 17.92 -8.85 15.71
CA TYR A 392 18.80 -9.77 16.42
C TYR A 392 18.23 -10.05 17.81
N PRO A 393 17.47 -11.15 18.00
CA PRO A 393 16.89 -11.48 19.29
C PRO A 393 17.95 -11.95 20.30
N ASP A 394 17.69 -11.71 21.58
CA ASP A 394 18.46 -12.29 22.69
C ASP A 394 18.08 -13.77 22.95
N GLU A 395 18.64 -14.36 24.00
CA GLU A 395 18.39 -15.76 24.38
C GLU A 395 16.92 -16.08 24.71
N ASN A 396 16.11 -15.06 25.03
CA ASN A 396 14.69 -15.17 25.34
C ASN A 396 13.80 -14.80 24.13
N GLY A 397 14.41 -14.47 22.99
CA GLY A 397 13.72 -14.04 21.79
C GLY A 397 13.32 -12.57 21.79
N TYR A 398 13.72 -11.77 22.79
CA TYR A 398 13.42 -10.33 22.86
C TYR A 398 14.32 -9.54 21.92
N VAL A 399 13.79 -8.48 21.31
CA VAL A 399 14.52 -7.61 20.39
C VAL A 399 14.52 -6.18 20.91
N ASP A 400 15.72 -5.63 21.09
CA ASP A 400 15.93 -4.22 21.43
C ASP A 400 16.13 -3.37 20.15
N ASP A 401 15.05 -3.06 19.45
CA ASP A 401 15.03 -2.42 18.13
C ASP A 401 15.01 -0.88 18.20
N GLN A 402 16.00 -0.28 18.85
CA GLN A 402 16.11 1.18 19.02
C GLN A 402 16.11 1.95 17.69
N TYR A 403 16.69 1.38 16.64
CA TYR A 403 16.69 1.97 15.30
C TYR A 403 15.26 2.12 14.72
N ARG A 404 14.34 1.21 15.08
CA ARG A 404 12.92 1.26 14.67
C ARG A 404 12.20 2.32 15.49
N ILE A 405 12.48 2.42 16.78
CA ILE A 405 11.97 3.49 17.65
C ILE A 405 12.37 4.87 17.13
N GLU A 406 13.65 5.08 16.80
CA GLU A 406 14.15 6.36 16.30
C GLU A 406 13.44 6.78 15.00
N HIS A 407 13.29 5.84 14.06
CA HIS A 407 12.57 6.07 12.82
C HIS A 407 11.09 6.42 13.07
N LEU A 408 10.35 5.57 13.77
CA LEU A 408 8.92 5.77 14.01
C LEU A 408 8.66 7.06 14.79
N ASN A 409 9.48 7.35 15.81
CA ASN A 409 9.34 8.58 16.58
C ASN A 409 9.52 9.83 15.71
N GLY A 410 10.51 9.83 14.81
CA GLY A 410 10.71 10.92 13.87
C GLY A 410 9.49 11.18 12.99
N TYR A 411 8.90 10.13 12.40
CA TYR A 411 7.73 10.27 11.53
C TYR A 411 6.49 10.72 12.32
N VAL A 412 6.26 10.15 13.50
CA VAL A 412 5.14 10.54 14.36
C VAL A 412 5.25 12.01 14.78
N ASP A 413 6.43 12.49 15.18
CA ASP A 413 6.63 13.88 15.60
C ASP A 413 6.38 14.86 14.45
N TRP A 414 6.87 14.56 13.24
CA TRP A 414 6.61 15.38 12.05
C TRP A 414 5.16 15.32 11.57
N MET A 415 4.49 14.17 11.70
CA MET A 415 3.05 14.06 11.43
C MET A 415 2.23 14.89 12.42
N ILE A 416 2.52 14.82 13.72
CA ILE A 416 1.87 15.66 14.73
C ILE A 416 2.06 17.12 14.39
N LYS A 417 3.29 17.52 13.99
CA LYS A 417 3.56 18.90 13.56
C LYS A 417 2.69 19.32 12.36
N ALA A 418 2.51 18.44 11.37
CA ALA A 418 1.64 18.73 10.23
C ALA A 418 0.16 18.89 10.65
N ILE A 419 -0.31 18.10 11.62
CA ILE A 419 -1.66 18.21 12.20
C ILE A 419 -1.82 19.55 12.93
N GLU A 420 -0.83 19.95 13.74
CA GLU A 420 -0.80 21.25 14.42
C GLU A 420 -0.83 22.42 13.42
N ASP A 421 -0.18 22.24 12.26
CA ASP A 421 -0.14 23.23 11.18
C ASP A 421 -1.43 23.23 10.32
N GLY A 422 -2.40 22.37 10.63
CA GLY A 422 -3.75 22.38 10.07
C GLY A 422 -4.09 21.25 9.10
N CYS A 423 -3.18 20.30 8.85
CA CYS A 423 -3.47 19.13 8.02
C CYS A 423 -4.52 18.23 8.69
N ASP A 424 -5.51 17.73 7.95
CA ASP A 424 -6.54 16.83 8.49
C ASP A 424 -6.08 15.37 8.40
N CYS A 425 -5.04 15.02 9.15
CA CYS A 425 -4.63 13.62 9.35
C CYS A 425 -5.31 13.05 10.60
N ARG A 426 -5.95 11.88 10.47
CA ARG A 426 -6.83 11.29 11.51
C ARG A 426 -6.36 9.94 12.04
N GLY A 427 -5.24 9.42 11.54
CA GLY A 427 -4.69 8.17 12.03
C GLY A 427 -3.26 7.91 11.57
N TYR A 428 -2.58 7.04 12.33
CA TYR A 428 -1.25 6.55 12.05
C TYR A 428 -1.16 5.06 12.38
N LEU A 429 -0.92 4.26 11.34
CA LEU A 429 -0.83 2.83 11.42
C LEU A 429 0.59 2.36 11.10
N VAL A 430 1.25 1.81 12.11
CA VAL A 430 2.59 1.24 11.97
C VAL A 430 2.56 0.02 11.06
N TRP A 431 3.44 0.01 10.06
CA TRP A 431 3.79 -1.21 9.33
C TRP A 431 4.96 -1.90 10.05
N SER A 432 4.75 -2.96 10.81
CA SER A 432 3.51 -3.76 10.92
C SER A 432 3.17 -4.19 12.34
N THR A 433 1.99 -4.77 12.52
CA THR A 433 1.52 -5.30 13.83
C THR A 433 2.49 -6.33 14.40
N MET A 434 2.88 -7.29 13.56
CA MET A 434 3.84 -8.34 13.87
C MET A 434 4.78 -8.56 12.68
N ASP A 435 5.87 -9.27 12.90
CA ASP A 435 6.66 -9.77 11.77
C ASP A 435 5.79 -10.62 10.87
N LEU A 436 5.99 -10.48 9.57
CA LEU A 436 5.15 -11.04 8.52
C LEU A 436 6.01 -11.45 7.32
N TYR A 437 5.45 -12.26 6.44
CA TYR A 437 6.08 -12.60 5.17
C TYR A 437 6.25 -11.35 4.30
N SER A 438 7.47 -11.04 3.89
CA SER A 438 7.74 -9.99 2.90
C SER A 438 7.72 -10.58 1.50
N TRP A 439 6.87 -10.04 0.62
CA TRP A 439 6.60 -10.47 -0.76
C TRP A 439 7.78 -11.11 -1.51
N ILE A 440 8.94 -10.46 -1.46
CA ILE A 440 10.17 -10.92 -2.14
C ILE A 440 11.39 -10.92 -1.21
N ASN A 441 11.20 -10.84 0.11
CA ASN A 441 12.29 -10.88 1.08
C ASN A 441 12.10 -11.96 2.15
N GLY A 442 11.06 -12.80 2.03
CA GLY A 442 10.80 -13.87 3.00
C GLY A 442 10.63 -13.30 4.40
N TYR A 443 11.27 -13.94 5.39
CA TYR A 443 11.11 -13.62 6.81
C TYR A 443 12.31 -12.90 7.45
N ASP A 444 13.41 -12.73 6.71
CA ASP A 444 14.64 -12.14 7.26
C ASP A 444 14.46 -10.63 7.52
N LYS A 445 13.76 -9.94 6.61
CA LYS A 445 13.47 -8.51 6.75
C LYS A 445 12.21 -8.31 7.58
N ARG A 446 12.39 -7.90 8.84
CA ARG A 446 11.34 -7.80 9.85
C ARG A 446 10.87 -6.37 10.04
N TYR A 447 9.55 -6.21 10.23
CA TYR A 447 8.86 -4.92 10.31
C TYR A 447 8.00 -4.77 11.57
N GLY A 448 7.70 -5.87 12.26
CA GLY A 448 6.68 -5.90 13.30
C GLY A 448 7.06 -5.15 14.56
N LEU A 449 6.06 -4.61 15.26
CA LEU A 449 6.18 -4.24 16.68
C LEU A 449 6.31 -5.50 17.56
N VAL A 450 5.74 -6.62 17.11
CA VAL A 450 5.82 -7.93 17.76
C VAL A 450 6.68 -8.87 16.91
N ARG A 451 7.73 -9.46 17.49
CA ARG A 451 8.52 -10.51 16.85
C ARG A 451 7.68 -11.78 16.74
N ILE A 452 7.72 -12.41 15.57
CA ILE A 452 7.26 -13.79 15.40
C ILE A 452 8.48 -14.71 15.40
N ASP A 453 8.47 -15.65 16.34
CA ASP A 453 9.44 -16.74 16.40
C ASP A 453 9.00 -17.90 15.49
N TYR A 454 9.45 -17.85 14.23
CA TYR A 454 9.09 -18.86 13.22
C TYR A 454 9.64 -20.26 13.56
N ASP A 455 10.67 -20.34 14.42
CA ASP A 455 11.28 -21.60 14.86
C ASP A 455 10.61 -22.17 16.13
N ASP A 456 9.86 -21.33 16.87
CA ASP A 456 9.10 -21.72 18.08
C ASP A 456 7.59 -21.52 17.87
N ASN A 457 7.03 -22.26 16.91
CA ASN A 457 5.58 -22.34 16.68
C ASN A 457 4.90 -20.96 16.57
N ASN A 458 5.53 -20.04 15.83
CA ASN A 458 5.10 -18.66 15.62
C ASN A 458 4.80 -17.91 16.93
N ARG A 459 5.58 -18.13 18.00
CA ARG A 459 5.39 -17.42 19.26
C ARG A 459 5.54 -15.90 19.09
N ARG A 460 4.61 -15.13 19.68
CA ARG A 460 4.60 -13.66 19.68
C ARG A 460 5.44 -13.11 20.83
N ILE A 461 6.40 -12.23 20.52
CA ILE A 461 7.27 -11.59 21.52
C ILE A 461 7.32 -10.07 21.23
N PRO A 462 6.66 -9.22 22.04
CA PRO A 462 6.74 -7.76 21.87
C PRO A 462 8.19 -7.25 21.91
N LYS A 463 8.56 -6.41 20.94
CA LYS A 463 9.89 -5.77 20.85
C LYS A 463 9.96 -4.49 21.69
N ALA A 464 11.12 -3.86 21.79
CA ALA A 464 11.25 -2.55 22.45
C ALA A 464 10.31 -1.50 21.82
N SER A 465 10.16 -1.51 20.49
CA SER A 465 9.28 -0.61 19.74
C SER A 465 7.80 -0.76 20.09
N TYR A 466 7.32 -1.95 20.46
CA TYR A 466 5.96 -2.13 20.95
C TYR A 466 5.70 -1.33 22.23
N TYR A 467 6.62 -1.42 23.20
CA TYR A 467 6.48 -0.69 24.46
C TYR A 467 6.64 0.82 24.26
N TRP A 468 7.56 1.24 23.38
CA TRP A 468 7.66 2.65 22.99
C TRP A 468 6.35 3.16 22.37
N TYR A 469 5.75 2.41 21.45
CA TYR A 469 4.53 2.85 20.78
C TYR A 469 3.35 2.92 21.76
N LYS A 470 3.24 1.93 22.66
CA LYS A 470 2.28 1.96 23.78
C LYS A 470 2.40 3.24 24.61
N ASP A 471 3.62 3.58 25.01
CA ASP A 471 3.94 4.79 25.78
C ASP A 471 3.63 6.07 24.99
N LYS A 472 3.93 6.07 23.68
CA LYS A 472 3.66 7.21 22.79
C LYS A 472 2.16 7.47 22.68
N ILE A 473 1.36 6.43 22.54
CA ILE A 473 -0.11 6.53 22.48
C ILE A 473 -0.67 7.06 23.80
N GLU A 474 -0.19 6.54 24.94
CA GLU A 474 -0.67 6.96 26.27
C GLU A 474 -0.38 8.44 26.55
N LYS A 475 0.78 8.94 26.10
CA LYS A 475 1.21 10.33 26.29
C LYS A 475 0.68 11.28 25.22
N SER A 476 0.07 10.77 24.15
CA SER A 476 -0.43 11.57 23.04
C SER A 476 -1.63 12.41 23.48
N THR A 477 -1.71 13.64 22.97
CA THR A 477 -2.79 14.60 23.27
C THR A 477 -3.78 14.79 22.13
N ILE A 478 -3.62 14.04 21.01
CA ILE A 478 -4.50 14.10 19.83
C ILE A 478 -5.42 12.88 19.70
#